data_AF-A0A5M8AJJ8-F1
#
_entry.id   AF-A0A5M8AJJ8-F1
#
_cell.length_a   1.000
_cell.length_b   1.000
_cell.length_c   1.000
_cell.angle_alpha   90.00
_cell.angle_beta   90.00
_cell.angle_gamma   90.00
#
_symmetry.space_group_name_H-M   'P 1'
#
loop_
_entity.id
_entity.type
_entity.pdbx_description
1 polymer ?
#
loop_
_entity_poly.entity_id
_entity_poly.type
_entity_poly.pdbx_seq_one_letter_code
_entity_poly.pdbx_strand_id
1 'polypeptide(L)'
;MPAPSRSTTLHALYCDHHGWLHGWLRKRLGNDCEAADVAHDTFLRVYAGPRALDHLSEPRAFLTHVAKGLVVDLYRRRAVEKAYLDSLAQLPEALAPSPETRALVLEALHRIDAMLCAMPVRAREIFLLSQLDGLTYAEIAARQGISLRTVKRQMRDAFLACLSAI
;
A
#
# COMPACT_ATOMS: atom_id res chain seq x y z
N MET A 1 -36.86 14.05 -10.45
CA MET A 1 -35.74 14.91 -10.01
C MET A 1 -34.44 14.28 -10.47
N PRO A 2 -33.44 15.03 -10.98
CA PRO A 2 -32.14 14.45 -11.29
C PRO A 2 -31.49 13.93 -10.00
N ALA A 3 -30.78 12.80 -10.08
CA ALA A 3 -30.03 12.28 -8.95
C ALA A 3 -28.98 13.31 -8.49
N PRO A 4 -28.72 13.44 -7.17
CA PRO A 4 -27.70 14.36 -6.67
C PRO A 4 -26.34 14.02 -7.28
N SER A 5 -25.55 15.06 -7.55
CA SER A 5 -24.18 14.85 -8.03
C SER A 5 -23.36 14.15 -6.95
N ARG A 6 -22.39 13.32 -7.34
CA ARG A 6 -21.49 12.62 -6.42
C ARG A 6 -20.80 13.58 -5.43
N SER A 7 -20.46 14.79 -5.88
CA SER A 7 -19.87 15.85 -5.05
C SER A 7 -20.84 16.32 -3.96
N THR A 8 -22.11 16.53 -4.32
CA THR A 8 -23.18 16.90 -3.38
C THR A 8 -23.41 15.83 -2.32
N THR A 9 -23.48 14.56 -2.74
CA THR A 9 -23.65 13.43 -1.79
C THR A 9 -22.43 13.27 -0.88
N LEU A 10 -21.22 13.43 -1.41
CA LEU A 10 -19.99 13.41 -0.60
C LEU A 10 -19.97 14.56 0.42
N HIS A 11 -20.37 15.77 0.02
CA HIS A 11 -20.40 16.92 0.92
C HIS A 11 -21.32 16.66 2.13
N ALA A 12 -22.53 16.14 1.90
CA ALA A 12 -23.44 15.76 2.98
C ALA A 12 -22.82 14.69 3.89
N LEU A 13 -22.27 13.62 3.30
CA LEU A 13 -21.57 12.55 4.03
C LEU A 13 -20.41 13.09 4.89
N TYR A 14 -19.65 14.05 4.36
CA TYR A 14 -18.54 14.70 5.04
C TYR A 14 -19.03 15.53 6.23
N CYS A 15 -19.99 16.43 6.01
CA CYS A 15 -20.57 17.25 7.08
C CYS A 15 -21.15 16.39 8.21
N ASP A 16 -21.84 15.30 7.88
CA ASP A 16 -22.54 14.47 8.86
C ASP A 16 -21.61 13.54 9.65
N HIS A 17 -20.46 13.17 9.10
CA HIS A 17 -19.63 12.09 9.67
C HIS A 17 -18.16 12.41 9.90
N HIS A 18 -17.64 13.52 9.36
CA HIS A 18 -16.22 13.88 9.51
C HIS A 18 -15.84 14.02 10.99
N GLY A 19 -16.58 14.79 11.79
CA GLY A 19 -16.26 15.02 13.20
C GLY A 19 -16.27 13.72 14.03
N TRP A 20 -17.23 12.83 13.76
CA TRP A 20 -17.29 11.51 14.40
C TRP A 20 -16.10 10.63 14.00
N LEU A 21 -15.78 10.57 12.69
CA LEU A 21 -14.67 9.76 12.18
C LEU A 21 -13.33 10.26 12.73
N HIS A 22 -13.13 11.58 12.72
CA HIS A 22 -11.96 12.23 13.29
C HIS A 22 -11.79 11.89 14.78
N GLY A 23 -12.85 12.00 15.57
CA GLY A 23 -12.83 11.63 16.99
C GLY A 23 -12.51 10.14 17.22
N TRP A 24 -13.04 9.25 16.38
CA TRP A 24 -12.71 7.83 16.42
C TRP A 24 -11.24 7.55 16.05
N LEU A 25 -10.71 8.22 15.01
CA LEU A 25 -9.31 8.12 14.60
C LEU A 25 -8.35 8.69 15.64
N ARG A 26 -8.67 9.83 16.25
CA ARG A 26 -7.86 10.44 17.31
C ARG A 26 -7.67 9.50 18.49
N LYS A 27 -8.73 8.82 18.94
CA LYS A 27 -8.64 7.81 20.01
C LYS A 27 -7.75 6.62 19.63
N ARG A 28 -7.69 6.28 18.35
CA ARG A 28 -6.96 5.12 17.85
C ARG A 28 -5.50 5.41 17.56
N LEU A 29 -5.19 6.59 17.00
CA LEU A 29 -3.85 7.01 16.61
C LEU A 29 -3.10 7.73 17.73
N GLY A 30 -3.82 8.35 18.68
CA GLY A 30 -3.21 9.13 19.75
C GLY A 30 -2.59 10.46 19.29
N ASN A 31 -2.73 10.81 18.01
CA ASN A 31 -2.22 12.03 17.40
C ASN A 31 -3.35 12.71 16.59
N ASP A 32 -3.57 13.99 16.83
CA ASP A 32 -4.66 14.77 16.23
C ASP A 32 -4.41 15.10 14.75
N CYS A 33 -3.17 15.50 14.41
CA CYS A 33 -2.79 15.80 13.03
C CYS A 33 -2.93 14.56 12.14
N GLU A 34 -2.45 13.41 12.61
CA GLU A 34 -2.56 12.16 11.86
C GLU A 34 -4.01 11.69 11.72
N ALA A 35 -4.84 11.93 12.76
CA ALA A 35 -6.26 11.65 12.67
C ALA A 35 -6.95 12.51 11.62
N ALA A 36 -6.57 13.79 11.50
CA ALA A 36 -7.05 14.69 10.46
C ALA A 36 -6.65 14.22 9.06
N ASP A 37 -5.39 13.84 8.86
CA ASP A 37 -4.88 13.34 7.58
C ASP A 37 -5.58 12.05 7.16
N VAL A 38 -5.68 11.06 8.06
CA VAL A 38 -6.36 9.79 7.75
C VAL A 38 -7.87 10.00 7.52
N ALA A 39 -8.51 10.94 8.23
CA ALA A 39 -9.89 11.29 7.96
C ALA A 39 -10.04 11.86 6.55
N HIS A 40 -9.17 12.80 6.17
CA HIS A 40 -9.17 13.39 4.83
C HIS A 40 -8.99 12.33 3.74
N ASP A 41 -7.96 11.48 3.86
CA ASP A 41 -7.68 10.40 2.92
C ASP A 41 -8.84 9.40 2.81
N THR A 42 -9.55 9.16 3.91
CA THR A 42 -10.75 8.31 3.90
C THR A 42 -11.80 8.89 2.94
N PHE A 43 -12.10 10.18 3.04
CA PHE A 43 -13.09 10.83 2.17
C PHE A 43 -12.61 10.96 0.72
N LEU A 44 -11.31 11.20 0.48
CA LEU A 44 -10.76 11.17 -0.88
C LEU A 44 -10.92 9.79 -1.52
N ARG A 45 -10.66 8.72 -0.76
CA ARG A 45 -10.80 7.34 -1.25
C ARG A 45 -12.25 6.94 -1.48
N VAL A 46 -13.17 7.44 -0.64
CA VAL A 46 -14.61 7.32 -0.87
C VAL A 46 -15.03 8.05 -2.14
N TYR A 47 -14.52 9.27 -2.36
CA TYR A 47 -14.82 10.05 -3.56
C TYR A 47 -14.30 9.39 -4.83
N ALA A 48 -13.06 8.90 -4.85
CA ALA A 48 -12.46 8.25 -6.02
C ALA A 48 -12.96 6.80 -6.25
N GLY A 49 -13.56 6.17 -5.24
CA GLY A 49 -13.97 4.77 -5.29
C GLY A 49 -15.17 4.52 -6.22
N PRO A 50 -15.34 3.29 -6.74
CA PRO A 50 -16.40 2.98 -7.72
C PRO A 50 -17.81 2.89 -7.10
N ARG A 51 -17.93 2.92 -5.76
CA ARG A 51 -19.20 2.71 -5.06
C ARG A 51 -20.11 3.94 -5.20
N ALA A 52 -21.39 3.71 -5.46
CA ALA A 52 -22.42 4.76 -5.40
C ALA A 52 -22.63 5.21 -3.95
N LEU A 53 -22.70 6.52 -3.72
CA LEU A 53 -22.81 7.11 -2.38
C LEU A 53 -24.27 7.32 -1.96
N ASP A 54 -25.19 7.37 -2.92
CA ASP A 54 -26.58 7.82 -2.74
C ASP A 54 -27.45 6.83 -1.92
N HIS A 55 -26.95 5.61 -1.67
CA HIS A 55 -27.66 4.54 -0.98
C HIS A 55 -26.82 3.81 0.08
N LEU A 56 -25.88 4.49 0.73
CA LEU A 56 -25.13 3.88 1.83
C LEU A 56 -26.05 3.67 3.04
N SER A 57 -26.53 2.44 3.23
CA SER A 57 -27.37 2.07 4.39
C SER A 57 -26.62 2.21 5.72
N GLU A 58 -25.30 2.01 5.72
CA GLU A 58 -24.45 2.12 6.92
C GLU A 58 -23.20 2.97 6.65
N PRO A 59 -23.35 4.31 6.60
CA PRO A 59 -22.24 5.21 6.26
C PRO A 59 -21.04 5.08 7.20
N ARG A 60 -21.30 5.02 8.51
CA ARG A 60 -20.27 4.91 9.55
C ARG A 60 -19.48 3.60 9.45
N ALA A 61 -20.16 2.47 9.23
CA ALA A 61 -19.50 1.18 9.07
C ALA A 61 -18.60 1.17 7.83
N PHE A 62 -19.09 1.72 6.72
CA PHE A 62 -18.32 1.86 5.49
C PHE A 62 -17.09 2.76 5.65
N LEU A 63 -17.25 3.95 6.23
CA LEU A 63 -16.14 4.88 6.50
C LEU A 63 -15.09 4.23 7.43
N THR A 64 -15.53 3.52 8.46
CA THR A 64 -14.63 2.81 9.38
C THR A 64 -13.85 1.71 8.65
N HIS A 65 -14.49 0.99 7.72
CA HIS A 65 -13.82 -0.05 6.94
C HIS A 65 -12.67 0.54 6.09
N VAL A 66 -12.93 1.64 5.38
CA VAL A 66 -11.91 2.35 4.59
C VAL A 66 -10.80 2.88 5.49
N ALA A 67 -11.18 3.61 6.56
CA ALA A 67 -10.22 4.20 7.49
C ALA A 67 -9.35 3.14 8.20
N LYS A 68 -9.90 1.96 8.52
CA LYS A 68 -9.14 0.85 9.09
C LYS A 68 -8.00 0.41 8.17
N GLY A 69 -8.25 0.32 6.86
CA GLY A 69 -7.22 -0.01 5.88
C GLY A 69 -6.10 1.03 5.88
N LEU A 70 -6.46 2.32 5.83
CA LEU A 70 -5.50 3.42 5.86
C LEU A 70 -4.65 3.45 7.15
N VAL A 71 -5.26 3.17 8.31
CA VAL A 71 -4.55 3.06 9.58
C VAL A 71 -3.56 1.89 9.57
N VAL A 72 -3.94 0.74 8.99
CA VAL A 72 -3.03 -0.41 8.85
C VAL A 72 -1.85 -0.05 7.94
N ASP A 73 -2.11 0.61 6.82
CA ASP A 73 -1.07 1.04 5.89
C ASP A 73 -0.12 2.07 6.56
N LEU A 74 -0.66 3.00 7.35
CA LEU A 74 0.11 3.95 8.15
C LEU A 74 1.05 3.24 9.14
N TYR A 75 0.54 2.28 9.92
CA TYR A 75 1.38 1.51 10.84
C TYR A 75 2.42 0.65 10.11
N ARG A 76 2.07 0.08 8.95
CA ARG A 76 3.03 -0.68 8.13
C ARG A 76 4.18 0.22 7.67
N ARG A 77 3.87 1.44 7.20
CA ARG A 77 4.89 2.44 6.82
C ARG A 77 5.78 2.81 8.00
N ARG A 78 5.20 3.08 9.18
CA ARG A 78 5.97 3.38 10.40
C ARG A 78 6.89 2.25 10.84
N ALA A 79 6.45 1.01 10.72
CA ALA A 79 7.28 -0.14 11.08
C ALA A 79 8.54 -0.20 10.22
N VAL A 80 8.41 0.06 8.91
CA VAL A 80 9.54 0.14 7.99
C VAL A 80 10.45 1.32 8.31
N GLU A 81 9.88 2.51 8.51
CA GLU A 81 10.65 3.72 8.85
C GLU A 81 11.43 3.53 10.16
N LYS A 82 10.77 2.98 11.20
CA LYS A 82 11.40 2.70 12.47
C LYS A 82 12.55 1.69 12.31
N ALA A 83 12.32 0.57 11.61
CA ALA A 83 13.36 -0.42 11.39
C ALA A 83 14.58 0.18 10.66
N TYR A 84 14.33 1.09 9.72
CA TYR A 84 15.39 1.83 9.03
C TYR A 84 16.14 2.77 9.98
N LEU A 85 15.44 3.59 10.77
CA LEU A 85 16.05 4.49 11.75
C LEU A 85 16.85 3.71 12.81
N ASP A 86 16.33 2.58 13.29
CA ASP A 86 17.01 1.70 14.24
C ASP A 86 18.31 1.13 13.61
N SER A 87 18.29 0.78 12.32
CA SER A 87 19.50 0.35 11.59
C SER A 87 20.53 1.47 11.42
N LEU A 88 20.08 2.70 11.14
CA LEU A 88 20.95 3.87 11.02
C LEU A 88 21.58 4.25 12.36
N ALA A 89 20.84 4.14 13.46
CA ALA A 89 21.34 4.43 14.81
C ALA A 89 22.49 3.49 15.23
N GLN A 90 22.58 2.31 14.62
CA GLN A 90 23.65 1.33 14.86
C GLN A 90 24.85 1.50 13.92
N LEU A 91 24.71 2.30 12.85
CA LEU A 91 25.79 2.60 11.92
C LEU A 91 26.65 3.75 12.47
N PRO A 92 28.00 3.59 12.50
CA PRO A 92 28.89 4.72 12.69
C PRO A 92 28.58 5.81 11.66
N GLU A 93 28.57 7.08 12.09
CA GLU A 93 28.21 8.21 11.22
C GLU A 93 29.05 8.30 9.94
N ALA A 94 30.32 7.86 10.01
CA ALA A 94 31.21 7.77 8.85
C ALA A 94 30.78 6.75 7.77
N LEU A 95 29.89 5.82 8.11
CA LEU A 95 29.34 4.80 7.20
C LEU A 95 27.91 5.13 6.74
N ALA A 96 27.35 6.26 7.19
CA ALA A 96 26.04 6.70 6.73
C ALA A 96 26.11 7.08 5.23
N PRO A 97 25.15 6.62 4.40
CA PRO A 97 25.16 6.94 2.98
C PRO A 97 24.91 8.44 2.79
N SER A 98 25.65 9.04 1.85
CA SER A 98 25.47 10.45 1.49
C SER A 98 24.04 10.70 0.97
N PRO A 99 23.53 11.95 1.01
CA PRO A 99 22.22 12.28 0.46
C PRO A 99 22.06 11.87 -1.01
N GLU A 100 23.13 12.01 -1.81
CA GLU A 100 23.17 11.57 -3.21
C GLU A 100 23.05 10.06 -3.35
N THR A 101 23.84 9.29 -2.59
CA THR A 101 23.75 7.82 -2.59
C THR A 101 22.36 7.36 -2.16
N ARG A 102 21.76 8.01 -1.15
CA ARG A 102 20.38 7.73 -0.72
C ARG A 102 19.37 8.00 -1.84
N ALA A 103 19.52 9.10 -2.57
CA ALA A 103 18.64 9.41 -3.69
C ALA A 103 18.72 8.34 -4.79
N LEU A 104 19.93 7.90 -5.15
CA LEU A 104 20.14 6.82 -6.12
C LEU A 104 19.51 5.50 -5.68
N VAL A 105 19.65 5.14 -4.40
CA VAL A 105 19.02 3.93 -3.85
C VAL A 105 17.49 4.03 -3.91
N LEU A 106 16.92 5.17 -3.53
CA LEU A 106 15.47 5.39 -3.60
C LEU A 106 14.95 5.36 -5.04
N GLU A 107 15.67 5.96 -5.98
CA GLU A 107 15.34 5.89 -7.41
C GLU A 107 15.34 4.46 -7.91
N ALA A 108 16.38 3.68 -7.59
CA ALA A 108 16.45 2.26 -7.94
C ALA A 108 15.29 1.46 -7.34
N LEU A 109 14.93 1.70 -6.08
CA LEU A 109 13.79 1.06 -5.43
C LEU A 109 12.45 1.42 -6.10
N HIS A 110 12.24 2.67 -6.49
CA HIS A 110 11.04 3.07 -7.24
C HIS A 110 10.95 2.40 -8.61
N ARG A 111 12.09 2.25 -9.32
CA ARG A 111 12.12 1.52 -10.60
C ARG A 111 11.77 0.05 -10.41
N ILE A 112 12.31 -0.58 -9.37
CA ILE A 112 11.98 -1.97 -9.01
C ILE A 112 10.50 -2.11 -8.66
N ASP A 113 9.94 -1.21 -7.86
CA ASP A 113 8.52 -1.24 -7.47
C ASP A 113 7.60 -1.09 -8.69
N ALA A 114 7.88 -0.13 -9.57
CA ALA A 114 7.11 0.07 -10.80
C ALA A 114 7.15 -1.16 -11.71
N MET A 115 8.33 -1.75 -11.88
CA MET A 115 8.54 -3.00 -12.63
C MET A 115 7.74 -4.16 -12.03
N LEU A 116 7.80 -4.37 -10.71
CA LEU A 116 7.01 -5.40 -10.02
C LEU A 116 5.51 -5.13 -10.14
N CYS A 117 5.08 -3.87 -10.07
CA CYS A 117 3.68 -3.48 -10.22
C CYS A 117 3.13 -3.77 -11.62
N ALA A 118 3.95 -3.65 -12.66
CA ALA A 118 3.58 -3.97 -14.04
C ALA A 118 3.45 -5.48 -14.30
N MET A 119 4.03 -6.34 -13.45
CA MET A 119 3.91 -7.79 -13.59
C MET A 119 2.50 -8.29 -13.22
N PRO A 120 2.00 -9.35 -13.86
CA PRO A 120 0.83 -10.06 -13.38
C PRO A 120 1.02 -10.53 -11.92
N VAL A 121 -0.01 -10.38 -11.09
CA VAL A 121 0.05 -10.64 -9.63
C VAL A 121 0.71 -11.98 -9.30
N ARG A 122 0.31 -13.05 -10.00
CA ARG A 122 0.85 -14.40 -9.77
C ARG A 122 2.32 -14.53 -10.17
N ALA A 123 2.75 -13.83 -11.20
CA ALA A 123 4.16 -13.82 -11.64
C ALA A 123 5.02 -13.12 -10.59
N ARG A 124 4.55 -11.95 -10.12
CA ARG A 124 5.20 -11.19 -9.03
C ARG A 124 5.34 -12.02 -7.77
N GLU A 125 4.28 -12.69 -7.32
CA GLU A 125 4.33 -13.55 -6.12
C GLU A 125 5.38 -14.66 -6.26
N ILE A 126 5.36 -15.39 -7.38
CA ILE A 126 6.33 -16.45 -7.66
C ILE A 126 7.76 -15.90 -7.66
N PHE A 127 7.97 -14.73 -8.28
CA PHE A 127 9.26 -14.07 -8.35
C PHE A 127 9.79 -13.67 -6.97
N LEU A 128 8.95 -13.06 -6.13
CA LEU A 128 9.32 -12.63 -4.78
C LEU A 128 9.63 -13.83 -3.87
N LEU A 129 8.86 -14.91 -3.96
CA LEU A 129 9.14 -16.15 -3.20
C LEU A 129 10.53 -16.74 -3.52
N SER A 130 10.96 -16.59 -4.78
CA SER A 130 12.29 -17.04 -5.20
C SER A 130 13.39 -16.06 -4.76
N GLN A 131 13.21 -14.77 -5.02
CA GLN A 131 14.28 -13.77 -4.88
C GLN A 131 14.43 -13.20 -3.46
N LEU A 132 13.34 -13.11 -2.70
CA LEU A 132 13.35 -12.58 -1.34
C LEU A 132 13.27 -13.67 -0.29
N ASP A 133 12.36 -14.64 -0.47
CA ASP A 133 12.17 -15.71 0.51
C ASP A 133 13.13 -16.90 0.29
N GLY A 134 13.84 -16.93 -0.84
CA GLY A 134 14.86 -17.95 -1.14
C GLY A 134 14.31 -19.35 -1.44
N LEU A 135 13.00 -19.48 -1.73
CA LEU A 135 12.40 -20.78 -2.03
C LEU A 135 12.84 -21.31 -3.39
N THR A 136 13.07 -22.61 -3.46
CA THR A 136 13.32 -23.30 -4.73
C THR A 136 12.05 -23.35 -5.58
N TYR A 137 12.21 -23.52 -6.90
CA TYR A 137 11.06 -23.62 -7.80
C TYR A 137 10.15 -24.81 -7.49
N ALA A 138 10.68 -25.88 -6.90
CA ALA A 138 9.89 -27.03 -6.46
C ALA A 138 9.02 -26.69 -5.24
N GLU A 139 9.57 -25.98 -4.27
CA GLU A 139 8.83 -25.52 -3.08
C GLU A 139 7.75 -24.51 -3.47
N ILE A 140 8.05 -23.59 -4.39
CA ILE A 140 7.06 -22.63 -4.91
C ILE A 140 5.94 -23.37 -5.65
N ALA A 141 6.28 -24.37 -6.47
CA ALA A 141 5.30 -25.17 -7.19
C ALA A 141 4.33 -25.88 -6.22
N ALA A 142 4.88 -26.51 -5.17
CA ALA A 142 4.09 -27.14 -4.12
C ALA A 142 3.22 -26.14 -3.36
N ARG A 143 3.80 -25.01 -2.92
CA ARG A 143 3.10 -23.96 -2.16
C ARG A 143 1.96 -23.31 -2.94
N GLN A 144 2.16 -23.06 -4.23
CA GLN A 144 1.17 -22.38 -5.09
C GLN A 144 0.22 -23.34 -5.82
N GLY A 145 0.36 -24.66 -5.62
CA GLY A 145 -0.47 -25.68 -6.27
C GLY A 145 -0.36 -25.70 -7.80
N ILE A 146 0.85 -25.50 -8.33
CA ILE A 146 1.10 -25.44 -9.79
C ILE A 146 2.25 -26.34 -10.21
N SER A 147 2.32 -26.64 -11.51
CA SER A 147 3.45 -27.39 -12.06
C SER A 147 4.76 -26.61 -11.99
N LEU A 148 5.88 -27.31 -11.83
CA LEU A 148 7.23 -26.75 -11.93
C LEU A 148 7.45 -26.03 -13.28
N ARG A 149 6.85 -26.54 -14.37
CA ARG A 149 6.89 -25.91 -15.69
C ARG A 149 6.24 -24.53 -15.68
N THR A 150 5.13 -24.36 -14.97
CA THR A 150 4.46 -23.06 -14.81
C THR A 150 5.35 -22.09 -14.05
N VAL A 151 5.97 -22.52 -12.94
CA VAL A 151 6.91 -21.68 -12.17
C VAL A 151 8.07 -21.21 -13.04
N LYS A 152 8.73 -22.11 -13.77
CA LYS A 152 9.83 -21.76 -14.68
C LYS A 152 9.41 -20.74 -15.75
N ARG A 153 8.23 -20.91 -16.35
CA ARG A 153 7.70 -19.95 -17.34
C ARG A 153 7.47 -18.57 -16.72
N GLN A 154 6.81 -18.51 -15.57
CA GLN A 154 6.53 -17.25 -14.86
C GLN A 154 7.82 -16.54 -14.44
N MET A 155 8.83 -17.28 -13.96
CA MET A 155 10.15 -16.73 -13.64
C MET A 155 10.84 -16.15 -14.86
N ARG A 156 10.82 -16.85 -16.00
CA ARG A 156 11.37 -16.32 -17.26
C ARG A 156 10.70 -15.00 -17.64
N ASP A 157 9.37 -14.96 -17.61
CA ASP A 157 8.61 -13.76 -17.99
C ASP A 157 8.89 -12.60 -17.01
N ALA A 158 9.05 -12.89 -15.71
CA ALA A 158 9.46 -11.92 -14.70
C ALA A 158 10.88 -11.37 -14.97
N PHE A 159 11.88 -12.23 -15.25
CA PHE A 159 13.23 -11.77 -15.58
C PHE A 159 13.27 -10.93 -16.86
N LEU A 160 12.47 -11.27 -17.88
CA LEU A 160 12.34 -10.45 -19.09
C LEU A 160 11.77 -9.06 -18.77
N ALA A 161 10.75 -8.99 -17.91
CA ALA A 161 10.23 -7.71 -17.45
C ALA A 161 11.29 -6.91 -16.68
N CYS A 162 12.14 -7.56 -15.87
CA CYS A 162 13.25 -6.90 -15.20
C CYS A 162 14.26 -6.29 -16.17
N LEU A 163 14.64 -7.03 -17.21
CA LEU A 163 15.58 -6.56 -18.22
C LEU A 163 15.04 -5.38 -19.03
N SER A 164 13.72 -5.30 -19.24
CA SER A 164 13.10 -4.19 -19.96
C SER A 164 12.94 -2.90 -19.14
N ALA A 165 13.14 -2.96 -17.82
CA ALA A 165 12.95 -1.84 -16.91
C ALA A 165 14.26 -1.11 -16.53
N ILE A 166 15.41 -1.66 -16.94
CA ILE A 166 16.76 -1.09 -16.76
C ILE A 166 17.10 -0.22 -17.96
#